data_AF-A0A1W9GKV1-F1
#
_entry.id   AF-A0A1W9GKV1-F1
#
_cell.length_a   1.000
_cell.length_b   1.000
_cell.length_c   1.000
_cell.angle_alpha   90.00
_cell.angle_beta   90.00
_cell.angle_gamma   90.00
#
_symmetry.space_group_name_H-M   'P 1'
#
loop_
_entity.id
_entity.type
_entity.pdbx_description
1 polymer ?
#
loop_
_entity_poly.entity_id
_entity_poly.type
_entity_poly.pdbx_seq_one_letter_code
_entity_poly.pdbx_strand_id
1 'polypeptide(L)' 'MGKEKKDAKKGIASGTDREAAQEDIRTLAYQLFCECGCAHGHDVEHWLEAERRILGRHHKH' A
#
# COMPACT_ATOMS: atom_id res chain seq x y z
N MET A 1 1.89 -4.17 -26.70
CA MET A 1 0.95 -4.16 -25.56
C MET A 1 1.73 -4.44 -24.29
N GLY A 2 2.35 -3.41 -23.71
CA GLY A 2 3.16 -3.56 -22.50
C GLY A 2 2.33 -3.19 -21.28
N LYS A 3 2.27 -4.10 -20.30
CA LYS A 3 2.40 -3.85 -18.86
C LYS A 3 2.77 -5.18 -18.23
N GLU A 4 4.06 -5.48 -18.27
CA GLU A 4 4.64 -6.62 -17.59
C GLU A 4 5.29 -6.12 -16.28
N LYS A 5 5.08 -6.91 -15.22
CA LYS A 5 5.69 -6.94 -13.87
C LYS A 5 5.21 -5.89 -12.87
N LYS A 6 4.47 -6.37 -11.86
CA LYS A 6 4.71 -5.93 -10.49
C LYS A 6 4.46 -7.06 -9.50
N ASP A 7 5.19 -8.15 -9.70
CA ASP A 7 5.40 -9.19 -8.72
C ASP A 7 6.69 -8.85 -7.97
N ALA A 8 6.58 -8.11 -6.87
CA ALA A 8 7.69 -7.91 -5.94
C ALA A 8 7.30 -8.48 -4.57
N LYS A 9 7.35 -9.80 -4.51
CA LYS A 9 7.27 -10.61 -3.29
C LYS A 9 8.62 -10.55 -2.56
N LYS A 10 8.66 -10.01 -1.33
CA LYS A 10 9.62 -10.50 -0.32
C LYS A 10 9.22 -10.13 1.11
N GLY A 11 8.71 -11.12 1.85
CA GLY A 11 8.78 -11.11 3.30
C GLY A 11 10.21 -11.35 3.78
N ILE A 12 10.62 -10.61 4.81
CA ILE A 12 11.72 -10.97 5.72
C ILE A 12 11.20 -10.68 7.14
N ALA A 13 10.61 -11.68 7.79
CA ALA A 13 9.92 -11.50 9.07
C ALA A 13 10.90 -11.12 10.21
N SER A 14 10.59 -10.01 10.91
CA SER A 14 10.75 -9.77 12.36
C SER A 14 11.23 -8.35 12.73
N GLY A 15 11.73 -7.57 11.78
CA GLY A 15 11.95 -6.11 11.88
C GLY A 15 11.43 -5.34 10.66
N THR A 16 11.41 -6.02 9.51
CA THR A 16 10.90 -5.56 8.21
C THR A 16 9.36 -5.53 8.12
N ASP A 17 8.63 -6.01 9.13
CA ASP A 17 7.16 -6.05 9.06
C ASP A 17 6.56 -4.65 8.95
N ARG A 18 7.11 -3.71 9.73
CA ARG A 18 6.66 -2.32 9.74
C ARG A 18 7.12 -1.55 8.50
N GLU A 19 8.35 -1.81 8.03
CA GLU A 19 8.86 -1.23 6.79
C GLU A 19 8.11 -1.75 5.56
N ALA A 20 7.87 -3.06 5.49
CA ALA A 20 7.06 -3.68 4.45
C ALA A 20 5.62 -3.18 4.48
N ALA A 21 5.02 -3.04 5.66
CA ALA A 21 3.71 -2.45 5.80
C ALA A 21 3.71 -1.01 5.24
N GLN A 22 4.69 -0.17 5.61
CA GLN A 22 4.79 1.19 5.09
C GLN A 22 4.97 1.25 3.56
N GLU A 23 5.77 0.35 2.99
CA GLU A 23 5.95 0.27 1.52
C GLU A 23 4.66 -0.15 0.81
N ASP A 24 3.91 -1.10 1.39
CA ASP A 24 2.62 -1.54 0.87
C ASP A 24 1.57 -0.41 0.99
N ILE A 25 1.52 0.28 2.13
CA ILE A 25 0.65 1.45 2.38
C ILE A 25 0.91 2.54 1.35
N ARG A 26 2.19 2.89 1.14
CA ARG A 26 2.59 3.92 0.16
C ARG A 26 2.17 3.53 -1.25
N THR A 27 2.38 2.27 -1.63
CA THR A 27 2.03 1.77 -2.96
C THR A 27 0.52 1.79 -3.16
N LEU A 28 -0.25 1.35 -2.16
CA LEU A 28 -1.71 1.31 -2.21
C LEU A 28 -2.31 2.72 -2.23
N ALA A 29 -1.80 3.64 -1.40
CA ALA A 29 -2.25 5.03 -1.36
C ALA A 29 -2.00 5.74 -2.69
N TYR A 30 -0.84 5.53 -3.32
CA TYR A 30 -0.54 6.09 -4.64
C TYR A 30 -1.46 5.52 -5.74
N GLN A 31 -1.79 4.23 -5.66
CA GLN A 31 -2.67 3.57 -6.60
C GLN A 31 -4.12 4.09 -6.46
N LEU A 32 -4.61 4.20 -5.22
CA LEU A 32 -5.89 4.81 -4.87
C LEU A 32 -5.98 6.26 -5.37
N PHE A 33 -4.95 7.08 -5.13
CA PHE A 33 -4.88 8.45 -5.62
C PHE A 33 -4.99 8.56 -7.15
N CYS A 34 -4.31 7.66 -7.86
CA CYS A 34 -4.33 7.60 -9.32
C CYS A 34 -5.69 7.12 -9.86
N GLU A 35 -6.32 6.13 -9.22
CA GLU A 35 -7.66 5.63 -9.57
C GLU A 35 -8.78 6.63 -9.24
N CYS A 36 -8.64 7.41 -8.17
CA CYS A 36 -9.63 8.42 -7.76
C CYS A 36 -9.61 9.69 -8.64
N GLY A 37 -8.72 9.74 -9.64
CA GLY A 37 -8.64 10.86 -10.58
C GLY A 37 -7.87 12.07 -10.04
N CYS A 38 -6.91 11.84 -9.13
CA CYS A 38 -6.06 12.88 -8.55
C CYS A 38 -6.86 14.00 -7.86
N ALA A 39 -7.96 13.66 -7.18
CA ALA A 39 -8.75 14.60 -6.39
C ALA A 39 -7.91 15.14 -5.21
N HIS A 40 -7.37 16.35 -5.38
CA HIS A 40 -6.62 17.07 -4.35
C HIS A 40 -7.51 17.27 -3.12
N GLY A 41 -7.11 16.69 -1.99
CA GLY A 41 -7.85 16.75 -0.73
C GLY A 41 -8.15 15.40 -0.10
N HIS A 42 -8.01 14.30 -0.85
CA HIS A 42 -8.22 12.94 -0.35
C HIS A 42 -6.93 12.16 -0.12
N ASP A 43 -5.75 12.76 -0.28
CA ASP A 43 -4.46 12.08 -0.05
C ASP A 43 -4.37 11.44 1.35
N VAL A 44 -4.87 12.12 2.38
CA VAL A 44 -4.92 11.59 3.76
C VAL A 44 -5.91 10.44 3.88
N GLU A 45 -7.07 10.52 3.23
CA GLU A 45 -8.08 9.45 3.22
C GLU A 45 -7.54 8.20 2.50
N HIS A 46 -6.93 8.37 1.32
CA HIS A 46 -6.31 7.28 0.58
C HIS A 46 -5.15 6.64 1.36
N TRP A 47 -4.38 7.45 2.08
CA TRP A 47 -3.33 6.94 2.97
C TRP A 47 -3.93 6.14 4.13
N LEU A 48 -4.97 6.65 4.79
CA LEU A 48 -5.62 5.99 5.93
C LEU A 48 -6.30 4.68 5.51
N GLU A 49 -6.92 4.67 4.33
CA GLU A 49 -7.57 3.49 3.75
C GLU A 49 -6.54 2.41 3.40
N ALA A 50 -5.39 2.82 2.84
CA ALA A 50 -4.24 1.96 2.63
C ALA A 50 -3.72 1.38 3.96
N GLU A 51 -3.49 2.24 4.97
CA GLU A 51 -3.04 1.82 6.30
C GLU A 51 -3.97 0.77 6.90
N ARG A 52 -5.28 1.01 6.87
CA ARG A 52 -6.28 0.11 7.42
C ARG A 52 -6.32 -1.23 6.68
N ARG A 53 -6.13 -1.24 5.36
CA ARG A 53 -6.06 -2.46 4.55
C ARG A 53 -4.84 -3.31 4.92
N ILE A 54 -3.69 -2.68 5.11
CA ILE A 54 -2.41 -3.35 5.40
C ILE A 54 -2.31 -3.79 6.85
N LEU A 55 -2.66 -2.91 7.81
CA LEU A 55 -2.75 -3.26 9.23
C LEU A 55 -3.76 -4.38 9.47
N GLY A 56 -4.90 -4.38 8.78
CA GLY A 56 -5.89 -5.47 8.86
C GLY A 56 -5.38 -6.81 8.32
N ARG A 57 -4.44 -6.79 7.36
CA ARG A 57 -3.76 -7.99 6.85
C ARG A 57 -2.63 -8.46 7.76
N HIS A 58 -1.87 -7.53 8.34
CA HIS A 58 -0.73 -7.82 9.23
C HIS A 58 -1.16 -8.23 10.64
N HIS A 59 -2.34 -7.81 11.13
CA HIS A 59 -2.88 -8.22 12.44
C HIS A 59 -3.21 -9.72 12.54
N LYS A 60 -3.15 -10.48 11.45
CA LYS A 60 -3.53 -11.90 11.39
C LYS A 60 -2.34 -12.86 11.39
N HIS A 61 -1.20 -12.46 11.94
CA HIS A 61 -0.04 -13.32 12.17
C HIS A 61 0.24 -13.51 13.66
#